data_AF-A0A2G1Z979-F1
#
_entry.id   AF-A0A2G1Z979-F1
#
_cell.length_a   1.000
_cell.length_b   1.000
_cell.length_c   1.000
_cell.angle_alpha   90.00
_cell.angle_beta   90.00
_cell.angle_gamma   90.00
#
_symmetry.space_group_name_H-M   'P 1'
#
loop_
_entity.id
_entity.type
_entity.pdbx_description
1 polymer ?
#
loop_
_entity_poly.entity_id
_entity_poly.type
_entity_poly.pdbx_seq_one_letter_code
_entity_poly.pdbx_strand_id
1 'polypeptide(L)' 'MTNLLRGEDHLKEHGDDFYELLIQAHEGLSFDDSATLNARLILILANEIGDFDILTAAIQTAKDV' A
#
# COMPACT_ATOMS: atom_id res chain seq x y z
N MET A 1 23.18 -2.88 4.70
CA MET A 1 21.88 -3.57 4.74
C MET A 1 20.86 -2.58 4.21
N THR A 2 20.44 -2.81 2.98
CA THR A 2 19.76 -1.84 2.11
C THR A 2 18.37 -1.54 2.64
N ASN A 3 18.17 -0.27 2.97
CA ASN A 3 16.90 0.33 3.32
C ASN A 3 16.11 0.56 2.01
N LEU A 4 15.57 -0.52 1.43
CA LEU A 4 14.99 -0.52 0.07
C LEU A 4 13.68 0.25 -0.06
N LEU A 5 13.09 0.75 1.03
CA LEU A 5 11.76 1.37 1.02
C LEU A 5 11.68 2.79 1.58
N ARG A 6 12.72 3.30 2.25
CA ARG A 6 12.76 4.74 2.60
C ARG A 6 13.38 5.53 1.46
N GLY A 7 12.52 6.05 0.58
CA GLY A 7 12.84 7.26 -0.20
C GLY A 7 12.80 7.13 -1.72
N GLU A 8 12.52 5.95 -2.28
CA GLU A 8 12.25 5.86 -3.71
C GLU A 8 10.73 5.93 -3.95
N ASP A 9 10.28 7.11 -4.38
CA ASP A 9 8.95 7.27 -4.95
C ASP A 9 8.90 6.55 -6.31
N HIS A 10 8.25 5.40 -6.32
CA HIS A 10 8.05 4.57 -7.51
C HIS A 10 6.83 5.01 -8.32
N LEU A 11 5.91 5.78 -7.73
CA LEU A 11 4.71 6.27 -8.41
C LEU A 11 4.94 7.59 -9.16
N LYS A 12 5.91 8.41 -8.72
CA LYS A 12 6.30 9.67 -9.37
C LYS A 12 5.07 10.54 -9.61
N GLU A 13 4.83 10.94 -10.87
CA GLU A 13 3.69 11.77 -11.27
C GLU A 13 2.32 11.11 -11.06
N HIS A 14 2.26 9.79 -10.90
CA HIS A 14 1.01 9.05 -10.66
C HIS A 14 0.64 8.89 -9.18
N GLY A 15 1.45 9.43 -8.26
CA GLY A 15 1.19 9.32 -6.82
C GLY A 15 -0.17 9.91 -6.41
N ASP A 16 -0.47 11.10 -6.92
CA ASP A 16 -1.74 11.80 -6.64
C ASP A 16 -2.94 11.07 -7.26
N ASP A 17 -2.81 10.63 -8.53
CA ASP A 17 -3.86 9.89 -9.24
C ASP A 17 -4.22 8.58 -8.51
N PHE A 18 -3.21 7.85 -8.04
CA PHE A 18 -3.43 6.62 -7.29
C PHE A 18 -4.08 6.88 -5.93
N TYR A 19 -3.65 7.94 -5.23
CA TYR A 19 -4.26 8.31 -3.96
C TYR A 19 -5.73 8.74 -4.12
N GLU A 20 -6.05 9.49 -5.16
CA GLU A 20 -7.44 9.84 -5.49
C GLU A 20 -8.28 8.60 -5.78
N LEU A 21 -7.75 7.65 -6.56
CA LEU A 21 -8.42 6.37 -6.84
C LEU A 21 -8.71 5.58 -5.55
N LEU A 22 -7.78 5.57 -4.59
CA LEU A 22 -7.99 4.94 -3.28
C LEU A 22 -9.12 5.61 -2.50
N ILE A 23 -9.16 6.94 -2.46
CA ILE A 23 -10.24 7.67 -1.78
C ILE A 23 -11.59 7.31 -2.41
N GLN A 24 -11.69 7.38 -3.73
CA GLN A 24 -12.92 7.07 -4.45
C GLN A 24 -13.38 5.63 -4.20
N ALA A 25 -12.45 4.67 -4.10
CA ALA A 25 -12.76 3.28 -3.81
C ALA A 25 -13.43 3.07 -2.42
N HIS A 26 -13.26 4.02 -1.49
CA HIS A 26 -13.87 3.98 -0.16
C HIS A 26 -15.21 4.71 -0.05
N GLU A 27 -15.64 5.45 -1.08
CA GLU A 27 -16.86 6.24 -1.01
C GLU A 27 -18.10 5.37 -0.77
N GLY A 28 -18.90 5.75 0.22
CA GLY A 28 -20.13 5.04 0.58
C GLY A 28 -19.93 3.73 1.36
N LEU A 29 -18.70 3.31 1.62
CA LEU A 29 -18.41 2.13 2.44
C LEU A 29 -18.55 2.42 3.93
N SER A 30 -18.99 1.40 4.68
CA SER A 30 -18.84 1.41 6.13
C SER A 30 -17.37 1.31 6.54
N PHE A 31 -17.08 1.55 7.82
CA PHE A 31 -15.73 1.37 8.35
C PHE A 31 -15.23 -0.08 8.15
N ASP A 32 -16.07 -1.07 8.42
CA ASP A 32 -15.71 -2.49 8.32
C ASP A 32 -15.52 -2.92 6.85
N ASP A 33 -16.34 -2.40 5.94
CA ASP A 33 -16.19 -2.66 4.50
C ASP A 33 -14.92 -2.00 3.96
N SER A 34 -14.62 -0.78 4.41
CA SER A 34 -13.38 -0.08 4.09
C SER A 34 -12.14 -0.85 4.57
N ALA A 35 -12.16 -1.38 5.79
CA ALA A 35 -11.10 -2.23 6.31
C ALA A 35 -10.96 -3.53 5.50
N THR A 36 -12.09 -4.13 5.08
CA THR A 36 -12.10 -5.32 4.23
C THR A 36 -11.52 -5.05 2.84
N LEU A 37 -11.83 -3.89 2.23
CA LEU A 37 -11.24 -3.45 0.98
C LEU A 37 -9.71 -3.34 1.11
N ASN A 38 -9.24 -2.66 2.15
CA ASN A 38 -7.80 -2.50 2.39
C ASN A 38 -7.09 -3.84 2.59
N ALA A 39 -7.66 -4.76 3.37
CA ALA A 39 -7.08 -6.09 3.56
C ALA A 39 -6.95 -6.86 2.23
N ARG A 40 -7.96 -6.80 1.36
CA ARG A 40 -7.92 -7.41 0.02
C ARG A 40 -6.87 -6.76 -0.87
N LEU A 41 -6.82 -5.42 -0.89
CA LEU A 41 -5.85 -4.68 -1.70
C LEU A 41 -4.42 -5.02 -1.29
N ILE A 42 -4.12 -5.09 0.02
CA ILE A 42 -2.81 -5.48 0.53
C ILE A 42 -2.42 -6.86 0.02
N LEU A 43 -3.33 -7.85 0.06
CA LEU A 43 -3.04 -9.20 -0.42
C LEU A 43 -2.78 -9.25 -1.94
N ILE A 44 -3.52 -8.45 -2.72
CA ILE A 44 -3.31 -8.34 -4.17
C ILE A 44 -1.92 -7.75 -4.44
N LEU A 45 -1.61 -6.58 -3.87
CA LEU A 45 -0.32 -5.93 -4.05
C LEU A 45 0.85 -6.79 -3.55
N ALA A 46 0.65 -7.54 -2.46
CA ALA A 46 1.66 -8.46 -1.98
C ALA A 46 1.97 -9.60 -2.96
N ASN A 47 0.93 -10.14 -3.62
CA ASN A 47 1.11 -11.13 -4.67
C ASN A 47 1.81 -10.55 -5.91
N GLU A 48 1.48 -9.31 -6.31
CA GLU A 48 2.15 -8.64 -7.43
C GLU A 48 3.64 -8.37 -7.14
N ILE A 49 3.99 -8.03 -5.89
CA ILE A 49 5.38 -7.83 -5.46
C ILE A 49 6.15 -9.16 -5.42
N GLY A 50 5.55 -10.23 -4.88
CA GLY A 50 6.11 -11.59 -4.90
C GLY A 50 7.40 -11.81 -4.09
N ASP A 51 7.90 -10.80 -3.37
CA ASP A 51 9.16 -10.83 -2.62
C ASP A 51 8.92 -10.64 -1.12
N PHE A 52 9.22 -11.68 -0.34
CA PHE A 52 9.02 -11.70 1.11
C PHE A 52 9.87 -10.67 1.87
N ASP A 53 11.09 -10.39 1.42
CA ASP A 53 11.99 -9.46 2.09
C ASP A 53 11.54 -8.01 1.87
N ILE A 54 11.08 -7.69 0.65
CA ILE A 54 10.44 -6.40 0.34
C ILE A 54 9.19 -6.19 1.19
N LEU A 55 8.30 -7.20 1.24
CA LEU A 55 7.06 -7.10 2.03
C LEU A 55 7.33 -6.95 3.53
N THR A 56 8.33 -7.67 4.06
CA THR A 56 8.74 -7.56 5.46
C THR A 56 9.29 -6.16 5.75
N ALA A 57 10.15 -5.62 4.88
CA ALA A 57 10.67 -4.27 5.02
C ALA A 57 9.55 -3.22 4.96
N ALA A 58 8.52 -3.43 4.13
CA ALA A 58 7.38 -2.52 4.01
C ALA A 58 6.58 -2.46 5.31
N ILE A 59 6.30 -3.61 5.92
CA ILE A 59 5.62 -3.69 7.22
C ILE A 59 6.42 -2.99 8.32
N GLN A 60 7.74 -3.19 8.38
CA GLN A 60 8.56 -2.50 9.39
C GLN A 60 8.58 -0.99 9.16
N THR A 61 8.67 -0.55 7.90
CA THR A 61 8.63 0.87 7.55
C THR A 61 7.31 1.51 7.95
N ALA A 62 6.17 0.85 7.71
CA ALA A 62 4.85 1.33 8.10
C ALA A 62 4.62 1.39 9.62
N LYS A 63 5.34 0.59 10.41
CA LYS A 63 5.28 0.61 11.88
C LYS A 63 6.15 1.69 12.52
N ASP A 64 7.18 2.15 11.81
CA ASP A 64 8.15 3.14 12.27
C ASP A 64 7.70 4.59 11.98
N VAL A 65 6.40 4.80 11.77
CA VAL A 65 5.75 6.10 11.49
C VAL A 65 4.92 6.54 12.68
#